data_AF-Q2UI49-F1
#
_entry.id   AF-Q2UI49-F1
#
_cell.length_a   1.000
_cell.length_b   1.000
_cell.length_c   1.000
_cell.angle_alpha   90.00
_cell.angle_beta   90.00
_cell.angle_gamma   90.00
#
_symmetry.space_group_name_H-M   'P 1'
#
loop_
_entity.id
_entity.type
_entity.pdbx_description
1 polymer ?
#
loop_
_entity_poly.entity_id
_entity_poly.type
_entity_poly.pdbx_seq_one_letter_code
_entity_poly.pdbx_strand_id
1 'polypeptide(L)'
;MPNLKENCVEKLTTAMNNVLSSQPDVAQRILSEYGISRGMSDDEALPAVLDYINDICFFAPVLTLTRGWRGNSHVYYFNEGNPWEGPWKGRATHILDVAYLTQNFQEFMTPSQQRVATAFAEDFFKFCHGIHPWPAVTDGDIATNFTARVYGPSSEGHDSRLVSEPYKGESHRRSILFDCNHAVSLDELAGVFGVFRTM
;
A
#
# COMPACT_ATOMS: atom_id res chain seq x y z
N MET A 1 10.01 11.55 10.04
CA MET A 1 9.20 12.20 11.09
C MET A 1 9.76 11.75 12.42
N PRO A 2 10.39 12.63 13.22
CA PRO A 2 10.85 12.23 14.54
C PRO A 2 9.65 11.75 15.37
N ASN A 3 9.80 10.63 16.08
CA ASN A 3 8.88 10.12 17.10
C ASN A 3 7.51 9.55 16.65
N LEU A 4 7.37 9.09 15.39
CA LEU A 4 6.15 8.40 14.94
C LEU A 4 5.83 7.14 15.75
N LYS A 5 6.86 6.51 16.31
CA LYS A 5 6.76 5.31 17.14
C LYS A 5 6.23 5.60 18.54
N GLU A 6 6.65 6.70 19.15
CA GLU A 6 6.38 6.99 20.56
C GLU A 6 4.89 7.26 20.80
N ASN A 7 4.28 6.48 21.69
CA ASN A 7 2.86 6.50 22.03
C ASN A 7 1.95 6.38 20.79
N CYS A 8 2.37 5.63 19.77
CA CYS A 8 1.71 5.62 18.46
C CYS A 8 0.25 5.14 18.54
N VAL A 9 -0.05 4.20 19.45
CA VAL A 9 -1.42 3.71 19.71
C VAL A 9 -2.32 4.84 20.20
N GLU A 10 -1.88 5.57 21.23
CA GLU A 10 -2.68 6.63 21.84
C GLU A 10 -2.86 7.81 20.88
N LYS A 11 -1.79 8.17 20.17
CA LYS A 11 -1.84 9.24 19.15
C LYS A 11 -2.82 8.89 18.04
N LEU A 12 -2.75 7.70 17.45
CA LEU A 12 -3.64 7.32 16.37
C LEU A 12 -5.09 7.15 16.84
N THR A 13 -5.30 6.52 18.01
CA THR A 13 -6.64 6.37 18.60
C THR A 13 -7.28 7.72 18.87
N THR A 14 -6.51 8.66 19.42
CA THR A 14 -6.99 10.03 19.69
C THR A 14 -7.30 10.77 18.39
N ALA A 15 -6.41 10.70 17.39
CA ALA A 15 -6.64 11.32 16.09
C ALA A 15 -7.90 10.75 15.40
N MET A 16 -8.08 9.43 15.43
CA MET A 16 -9.24 8.75 14.85
C MET A 16 -10.55 9.21 15.51
N ASN A 17 -10.60 9.20 16.85
CA ASN A 17 -11.80 9.61 17.60
C ASN A 17 -12.11 11.10 17.47
N ASN A 18 -11.08 11.95 17.30
CA ASN A 18 -11.27 13.38 17.09
C ASN A 18 -11.88 13.67 15.71
N VAL A 19 -11.29 13.11 14.65
CA VAL A 19 -11.72 13.36 13.28
C VAL A 19 -13.06 12.69 12.98
N LEU A 20 -13.27 11.48 13.48
CA LEU A 20 -14.50 10.70 13.29
C LEU A 20 -15.44 10.78 14.49
N SER A 21 -15.45 11.92 15.20
CA SER A 21 -16.26 12.10 16.43
C SER A 21 -17.77 11.92 16.22
N SER A 22 -18.27 12.15 15.00
CA SER A 22 -19.67 11.87 14.62
C SER A 22 -19.94 10.41 14.29
N GLN A 23 -18.90 9.57 14.18
CA GLN A 23 -18.96 8.17 13.73
C GLN A 23 -18.06 7.25 14.57
N PRO A 24 -18.26 7.18 15.90
CA PRO A 24 -17.38 6.44 16.80
C PRO A 24 -17.32 4.94 16.51
N ASP A 25 -18.41 4.35 16.02
CA ASP A 25 -18.44 2.93 15.64
C ASP A 25 -17.51 2.63 14.46
N VAL A 26 -17.42 3.56 13.50
CA VAL A 26 -16.50 3.45 12.34
C VAL A 26 -15.05 3.59 12.81
N ALA A 27 -14.76 4.55 13.69
CA ALA A 27 -13.43 4.70 14.28
C ALA A 27 -12.96 3.42 14.99
N GLN A 28 -13.83 2.85 15.84
CA GLN A 28 -13.53 1.63 16.58
C GLN A 28 -13.36 0.42 15.65
N ARG A 29 -14.18 0.31 14.61
CA ARG A 29 -14.08 -0.73 13.59
C ARG A 29 -12.74 -0.66 12.86
N ILE A 30 -12.33 0.52 12.39
CA ILE A 30 -11.06 0.70 11.67
C ILE A 30 -9.89 0.29 12.58
N LEU A 31 -9.83 0.82 13.81
CA LEU A 31 -8.77 0.46 14.77
C LEU A 31 -8.72 -1.06 14.99
N SER A 32 -9.88 -1.70 15.18
CA SER A 32 -9.98 -3.15 15.36
C SER A 32 -9.53 -3.95 14.14
N GLU A 33 -9.89 -3.54 12.92
CA GLU A 33 -9.53 -4.26 11.69
C GLU A 33 -8.03 -4.15 11.37
N TYR A 34 -7.37 -3.06 11.77
CA TYR A 34 -5.90 -2.96 11.74
C TYR A 34 -5.22 -3.68 12.93
N GLY A 35 -5.99 -4.25 13.87
CA GLY A 35 -5.45 -4.93 15.05
C GLY A 35 -4.87 -3.97 16.09
N ILE A 36 -5.27 -2.70 16.09
CA ILE A 36 -4.79 -1.68 17.01
C ILE A 36 -5.70 -1.66 18.23
N SER A 37 -5.13 -1.93 19.40
CA SER A 37 -5.85 -1.91 20.68
C SER A 37 -5.01 -1.25 21.77
N ARG A 38 -5.69 -0.72 22.80
CA ARG A 38 -5.01 -0.11 23.96
C ARG A 38 -4.19 -1.16 24.70
N GLY A 39 -2.99 -0.78 25.13
CA GLY A 39 -2.08 -1.65 25.87
C GLY A 39 -1.03 -2.38 25.03
N MET A 40 -1.10 -2.29 23.69
CA MET A 40 0.02 -2.72 22.84
C MET A 40 1.26 -1.86 23.11
N SER A 41 2.44 -2.47 23.06
CA SER A 41 3.67 -1.69 23.05
C SER A 41 3.83 -0.95 21.71
N ASP A 42 4.59 0.15 21.72
CA ASP A 42 4.86 0.91 20.50
C ASP A 42 5.55 0.08 19.41
N ASP A 43 6.38 -0.90 19.78
CA ASP A 43 7.03 -1.81 18.83
C ASP A 43 6.04 -2.76 18.15
N GLU A 44 5.06 -3.27 18.90
CA GLU A 44 4.02 -4.15 18.37
C GLU A 44 3.00 -3.38 17.52
N ALA A 45 2.67 -2.15 17.91
CA ALA A 45 1.65 -1.35 17.26
C ALA A 45 2.14 -0.63 16.01
N LEU A 46 3.41 -0.23 15.96
CA LEU A 46 3.95 0.58 14.86
C LEU A 46 3.69 -0.04 13.47
N PRO A 47 3.88 -1.35 13.23
CA PRO A 47 3.49 -1.99 11.97
C PRO A 47 2.03 -1.74 11.55
N ALA A 48 1.08 -1.92 12.46
CA ALA A 48 -0.34 -1.72 12.18
C ALA A 48 -0.68 -0.25 11.91
N VAL A 49 -0.05 0.67 12.65
CA VAL A 49 -0.16 2.12 12.39
C VAL A 49 0.38 2.46 11.00
N LEU A 50 1.52 1.89 10.61
CA LEU A 50 2.10 2.09 9.30
C LEU A 50 1.25 1.48 8.18
N ASP A 51 0.55 0.36 8.43
CA ASP A 51 -0.40 -0.21 7.49
C ASP A 51 -1.56 0.75 7.20
N TYR A 52 -2.13 1.37 8.25
CA TYR A 52 -3.14 2.40 8.09
C TYR A 52 -2.62 3.59 7.26
N ILE A 53 -1.43 4.10 7.61
CA ILE A 53 -0.80 5.22 6.91
C ILE A 53 -0.51 4.85 5.46
N ASN A 54 0.00 3.65 5.19
CA ASN A 54 0.23 3.16 3.83
C ASN A 54 -1.05 3.20 3.01
N ASP A 55 -2.14 2.72 3.61
CA ASP A 55 -3.41 2.60 2.91
C ASP A 55 -4.01 3.94 2.56
N ILE A 56 -3.99 4.89 3.49
CA ILE A 56 -4.63 6.19 3.28
C ILE A 56 -3.73 7.17 2.51
N CYS A 57 -2.42 7.14 2.71
CA CYS A 57 -1.50 8.10 2.10
C CYS A 57 -0.93 7.65 0.75
N PHE A 58 -0.94 6.35 0.44
CA PHE A 58 -0.33 5.83 -0.79
C PHE A 58 -1.31 5.00 -1.61
N PHE A 59 -1.94 3.99 -1.01
CA PHE A 59 -2.79 3.08 -1.78
C PHE A 59 -4.10 3.73 -2.24
N ALA A 60 -4.84 4.38 -1.34
CA ALA A 60 -6.10 5.05 -1.67
C ALA A 60 -5.93 6.15 -2.73
N PRO A 61 -4.89 7.01 -2.67
CA PRO A 61 -4.59 7.94 -3.75
C PRO A 61 -4.35 7.27 -5.10
N VAL A 62 -3.65 6.12 -5.17
CA VAL A 62 -3.45 5.40 -6.44
C VAL A 62 -4.79 5.02 -7.07
N LEU A 63 -5.72 4.46 -6.31
CA LEU A 63 -7.04 4.07 -6.84
C LEU A 63 -7.91 5.28 -7.18
N THR A 64 -7.87 6.34 -6.37
CA THR A 64 -8.62 7.58 -6.64
C THR A 64 -8.11 8.27 -7.90
N LEU A 65 -6.80 8.37 -8.09
CA LEU A 65 -6.19 8.92 -9.29
C LEU A 65 -6.50 8.07 -10.52
N THR A 66 -6.42 6.75 -10.39
CA THR A 66 -6.80 5.81 -11.47
C THR A 66 -8.24 6.02 -11.88
N ARG A 67 -9.18 6.07 -10.92
CA ARG A 67 -10.61 6.31 -11.18
C ARG A 67 -10.89 7.66 -11.85
N GLY A 68 -10.10 8.68 -11.53
CA GLY A 68 -10.21 10.01 -12.13
C GLY A 68 -9.48 10.17 -13.47
N TRP A 69 -8.70 9.17 -13.89
CA TRP A 69 -7.84 9.28 -15.06
C TRP A 69 -8.63 9.13 -16.37
N ARG A 70 -8.49 10.09 -17.28
CA ARG A 70 -9.06 10.01 -18.63
C ARG A 70 -8.06 9.31 -19.56
N GLY A 71 -8.49 8.25 -20.24
CA GLY A 71 -7.63 7.39 -21.04
C GLY A 71 -7.00 6.23 -20.25
N ASN A 72 -5.84 5.76 -20.69
CA ASN A 72 -5.23 4.55 -20.18
C ASN A 72 -4.34 4.82 -18.96
N SER A 73 -4.52 4.03 -17.90
CA SER A 73 -3.65 3.99 -16.73
C SER A 73 -3.18 2.56 -16.44
N HIS A 74 -1.90 2.39 -16.13
CA HIS A 74 -1.32 1.08 -15.81
C HIS A 74 -0.97 1.04 -14.32
N VAL A 75 -1.72 0.25 -13.55
CA VAL A 75 -1.54 0.14 -12.10
C VAL A 75 -0.62 -1.04 -11.77
N TYR A 76 0.26 -0.87 -10.78
CA TYR A 76 1.05 -1.98 -10.24
C TYR A 76 1.09 -1.96 -8.71
N TYR A 77 1.33 -3.12 -8.12
CA TYR A 77 1.60 -3.33 -6.71
C TYR A 77 2.95 -4.00 -6.53
N PHE A 78 3.79 -3.40 -5.70
CA PHE A 78 5.08 -3.97 -5.34
C PHE A 78 4.98 -4.61 -3.96
N ASN A 79 5.12 -5.94 -3.94
CA ASN A 79 4.99 -6.78 -2.75
C ASN A 79 6.31 -7.46 -2.39
N GLU A 80 7.38 -7.29 -3.19
CA GLU A 80 8.67 -7.90 -2.91
C GLU A 80 9.31 -7.35 -1.63
N GLY A 81 9.86 -8.26 -0.82
CA GLY A 81 10.46 -7.92 0.46
C GLY A 81 11.85 -7.30 0.31
N ASN A 82 12.21 -6.41 1.24
CA ASN A 82 13.54 -5.84 1.34
C ASN A 82 14.59 -6.96 1.60
N PRO A 83 15.60 -7.14 0.73
CA PRO A 83 16.59 -8.21 0.89
C PRO A 83 17.65 -7.90 1.97
N TRP A 84 17.85 -6.63 2.34
CA TRP A 84 18.94 -6.20 3.23
C TRP A 84 18.61 -6.42 4.71
N GLU A 85 19.65 -6.70 5.50
CA GLU A 85 19.53 -6.79 6.95
C GLU A 85 19.06 -5.47 7.56
N GLY A 86 18.14 -5.56 8.52
CA GLY A 86 17.61 -4.42 9.25
C GLY A 86 16.16 -4.62 9.70
N PRO A 87 15.57 -3.59 10.35
CA PRO A 87 14.23 -3.68 10.93
C PRO A 87 13.10 -4.01 9.94
N TRP A 88 13.33 -3.76 8.64
CA TRP A 88 12.34 -3.93 7.59
C TRP A 88 12.68 -5.07 6.61
N LYS A 89 13.65 -5.94 6.95
CA LYS A 89 13.99 -7.09 6.12
C LYS A 89 12.75 -7.94 5.85
N GLY A 90 12.59 -8.37 4.60
CA GLY A 90 11.45 -9.16 4.14
C GLY A 90 10.15 -8.39 3.97
N ARG A 91 10.11 -7.09 4.29
CA ARG A 91 8.93 -6.23 4.07
C ARG A 91 9.12 -5.36 2.84
N ALA A 92 8.06 -5.21 2.05
CA ALA A 92 8.02 -4.19 1.01
C ALA A 92 7.98 -2.81 1.67
N THR A 93 8.94 -1.95 1.35
CA THR A 93 9.03 -0.59 1.88
C THR A 93 8.88 0.43 0.78
N HIS A 94 8.41 1.63 1.11
CA HIS A 94 8.39 2.76 0.18
C HIS A 94 9.78 2.93 -0.47
N ILE A 95 9.80 3.20 -1.78
CA ILE A 95 10.98 3.36 -2.66
C ILE A 95 11.81 2.09 -2.95
N LEU A 96 11.47 0.92 -2.35
CA LEU A 96 12.24 -0.31 -2.60
C LEU A 96 12.21 -0.73 -4.08
N ASP A 97 11.07 -0.52 -4.73
CA ASP A 97 10.84 -0.80 -6.14
C ASP A 97 11.83 -0.06 -7.06
N VAL A 98 12.32 1.11 -6.69
CA VAL A 98 13.34 1.85 -7.46
C VAL A 98 14.66 1.08 -7.54
N ALA A 99 15.08 0.40 -6.48
CA ALA A 99 16.29 -0.43 -6.50
C ALA A 99 16.13 -1.61 -7.47
N TYR A 100 14.94 -2.21 -7.50
CA TYR A 100 14.58 -3.29 -8.42
C TYR A 100 14.52 -2.78 -9.86
N LEU A 101 13.88 -1.65 -10.13
CA LEU A 101 13.81 -1.04 -11.46
C LEU A 101 15.20 -0.76 -12.03
N THR A 102 16.07 -0.16 -11.23
CA THR A 102 17.42 0.25 -11.65
C THR A 102 18.42 -0.90 -11.70
N GLN A 103 18.01 -2.13 -11.33
CA GLN A 103 18.87 -3.30 -11.25
C GLN A 103 20.04 -3.09 -10.26
N ASN A 104 19.87 -2.19 -9.29
CA ASN A 104 20.91 -1.90 -8.30
C ASN A 104 20.96 -3.00 -7.24
N PHE A 105 22.17 -3.26 -6.71
CA PHE A 105 22.41 -4.14 -5.57
C PHE A 105 21.98 -5.61 -5.78
N GLN A 106 21.96 -6.10 -7.02
CA GLN A 106 21.55 -7.48 -7.33
C GLN A 106 22.37 -8.53 -6.60
N GLU A 107 23.62 -8.24 -6.25
CA GLU A 107 24.50 -9.12 -5.47
C GLU A 107 23.97 -9.44 -4.07
N PHE A 108 23.03 -8.63 -3.56
CA PHE A 108 22.34 -8.86 -2.29
C PHE A 108 20.96 -9.50 -2.46
N MET A 109 20.49 -9.69 -3.70
CA MET A 109 19.21 -10.29 -4.03
C MET A 109 19.34 -11.79 -4.27
N THR A 110 18.33 -12.56 -3.86
CA THR A 110 18.22 -13.97 -4.27
C THR A 110 17.95 -14.08 -5.77
N PRO A 111 18.21 -15.25 -6.39
CA PRO A 111 17.87 -15.46 -7.80
C PRO A 111 16.38 -15.20 -8.12
N SER A 112 15.47 -15.46 -7.18
CA SER A 112 14.05 -15.17 -7.37
C SER A 112 13.75 -13.68 -7.32
N GLN A 113 14.34 -12.94 -6.38
CA GLN A 113 14.23 -11.48 -6.34
C GLN A 113 14.82 -10.82 -7.59
N GLN A 114 15.94 -11.33 -8.12
CA GLN A 114 16.51 -10.85 -9.38
C GLN A 114 15.52 -11.04 -10.55
N ARG A 115 14.77 -12.15 -10.61
CA ARG A 115 13.72 -12.32 -11.63
C ARG A 115 12.59 -11.30 -11.48
N VAL A 116 12.19 -10.97 -10.25
CA VAL A 116 11.22 -9.88 -9.99
C VAL A 116 11.77 -8.54 -10.49
N ALA A 117 13.04 -8.24 -10.20
CA ALA A 117 13.70 -7.02 -10.65
C ALA A 117 13.73 -6.93 -12.18
N THR A 118 14.12 -8.00 -12.86
CA THR A 118 14.13 -8.08 -14.33
C THR A 118 12.73 -7.87 -14.90
N ALA A 119 11.73 -8.59 -14.38
CA ALA A 119 10.34 -8.46 -14.86
C ALA A 119 9.82 -7.02 -14.69
N PHE A 120 10.10 -6.39 -13.55
CA PHE A 120 9.68 -5.00 -13.30
C PHE A 120 10.35 -4.01 -14.24
N ALA A 121 11.67 -4.15 -14.45
CA ALA A 121 12.40 -3.28 -15.37
C ALA A 121 11.95 -3.47 -16.83
N GLU A 122 11.76 -4.70 -17.29
CA GLU A 122 11.26 -4.98 -18.64
C GLU A 122 9.89 -4.34 -18.89
N ASP A 123 8.97 -4.50 -17.95
CA ASP A 123 7.63 -3.95 -18.09
C ASP A 123 7.65 -2.41 -18.02
N PHE A 124 8.51 -1.80 -17.20
CA PHE A 124 8.72 -0.35 -17.19
C PHE A 124 9.31 0.14 -18.53
N PHE A 125 10.29 -0.57 -19.09
CA PHE A 125 10.85 -0.22 -20.40
C PHE A 125 9.83 -0.33 -21.52
N LYS A 126 8.99 -1.38 -21.53
CA LYS A 126 7.87 -1.49 -22.49
C LYS A 126 7.00 -0.23 -22.42
N PHE A 127 6.56 0.15 -21.22
CA PHE A 127 5.75 1.35 -21.01
C PHE A 127 6.42 2.62 -21.56
N CYS A 128 7.70 2.85 -21.25
CA CYS A 128 8.46 4.00 -21.76
C CYS A 128 8.58 4.03 -23.30
N HIS A 129 8.54 2.87 -23.96
CA HIS A 129 8.60 2.76 -25.42
C HIS A 129 7.21 2.69 -26.08
N GLY A 130 6.14 3.01 -25.35
CA GLY A 130 4.77 3.00 -25.87
C GLY A 130 4.21 1.59 -26.10
N ILE A 131 4.87 0.56 -25.58
CA ILE A 131 4.39 -0.82 -25.60
C ILE A 131 3.59 -1.05 -24.32
N HIS A 132 2.35 -1.52 -24.44
CA HIS A 132 1.51 -1.84 -23.29
C HIS A 132 2.10 -3.05 -22.53
N PRO A 133 2.61 -2.88 -21.29
CA PRO A 133 3.23 -3.98 -20.57
C PRO A 133 2.21 -5.00 -20.05
N TRP A 134 0.98 -4.54 -19.76
CA TRP A 134 -0.19 -5.33 -19.38
C TRP A 134 -1.47 -4.53 -19.71
N PRO A 135 -2.68 -5.13 -19.64
CA PRO A 135 -3.92 -4.41 -19.88
C PRO A 135 -4.08 -3.18 -18.98
N ALA A 136 -4.39 -2.03 -19.58
CA ALA A 136 -4.62 -0.78 -18.85
C ALA A 136 -6.03 -0.72 -18.27
N VAL A 137 -6.18 0.01 -17.17
CA VAL A 137 -7.48 0.54 -16.74
C VAL A 137 -7.81 1.71 -17.66
N THR A 138 -8.90 1.57 -18.41
CA THR A 138 -9.33 2.56 -19.41
C THR A 138 -10.42 3.45 -18.84
N ASP A 139 -10.27 4.77 -18.99
CA ASP A 139 -11.24 5.80 -18.57
C ASP A 139 -11.67 5.66 -17.10
N GLY A 140 -10.74 5.22 -16.25
CA GLY A 140 -10.94 5.09 -14.81
C GLY A 140 -11.91 4.00 -14.37
N ASP A 141 -12.27 3.05 -15.25
CA ASP A 141 -13.14 1.93 -14.89
C ASP A 141 -12.42 0.88 -14.02
N ILE A 142 -12.34 1.18 -12.72
CA ILE A 142 -11.84 0.25 -11.71
C ILE A 142 -12.89 -0.75 -11.22
N ALA A 143 -14.13 -0.66 -11.70
CA ALA A 143 -15.23 -1.48 -11.19
C ALA A 143 -15.44 -2.73 -12.02
N THR A 144 -15.29 -2.64 -13.35
CA THR A 144 -15.56 -3.77 -14.24
C THR A 144 -14.32 -4.30 -14.96
N ASN A 145 -13.33 -3.45 -15.25
CA ASN A 145 -12.14 -3.83 -16.01
C ASN A 145 -10.83 -3.48 -15.29
N PHE A 146 -10.81 -3.59 -13.96
CA PHE A 146 -9.58 -3.36 -13.22
C PHE A 146 -8.53 -4.42 -13.57
N THR A 147 -7.30 -3.98 -13.80
CA THR A 147 -6.14 -4.85 -13.90
C THR A 147 -4.96 -4.15 -13.25
N ALA A 148 -4.24 -4.88 -12.40
CA ALA A 148 -2.96 -4.43 -11.89
C ALA A 148 -1.89 -5.52 -12.05
N ARG A 149 -0.66 -5.07 -12.24
CA ARG A 149 0.52 -5.92 -12.22
C ARG A 149 1.04 -6.04 -10.79
N VAL A 150 1.25 -7.25 -10.29
CA VAL A 150 1.82 -7.48 -8.96
C VAL A 150 3.22 -8.03 -9.13
N TYR A 151 4.19 -7.45 -8.42
CA TYR A 151 5.58 -7.91 -8.36
C TYR A 151 5.87 -8.48 -6.97
N GLY A 152 6.32 -9.73 -6.92
CA GLY A 152 6.55 -10.43 -5.66
C GLY A 152 5.27 -10.81 -4.89
N PRO A 153 5.41 -11.30 -3.65
CA PRO A 153 6.68 -11.63 -3.02
C PRO A 153 7.25 -12.96 -3.55
N SER A 154 8.51 -12.95 -3.94
CA SER A 154 9.23 -14.11 -4.44
C SER A 154 9.41 -15.21 -3.38
N SER A 155 9.33 -14.84 -2.10
CA SER A 155 9.30 -15.78 -0.97
C SER A 155 8.08 -16.71 -0.99
N GLU A 156 7.01 -16.33 -1.69
CA GLU A 156 5.80 -17.16 -1.89
C GLU A 156 5.81 -17.85 -3.26
N GLY A 157 6.93 -17.81 -3.99
CA GLY A 157 7.06 -18.39 -5.32
C GLY A 157 6.44 -17.55 -6.43
N HIS A 158 6.13 -16.28 -6.17
CA HIS A 158 5.55 -15.36 -7.14
C HIS A 158 6.59 -14.37 -7.67
N ASP A 159 6.89 -14.42 -8.96
CA ASP A 159 7.75 -13.43 -9.59
C ASP A 159 6.94 -12.17 -9.98
N SER A 160 6.03 -12.32 -10.95
CA SER A 160 5.04 -11.30 -11.31
C SER A 160 3.72 -11.93 -11.74
N ARG A 161 2.59 -11.28 -11.45
CA ARG A 161 1.25 -11.75 -11.82
C ARG A 161 0.30 -10.61 -12.15
N LEU A 162 -0.83 -10.93 -12.75
CA LEU A 162 -1.94 -9.98 -12.94
C LEU A 162 -3.04 -10.26 -11.93
N VAL A 163 -3.67 -9.20 -11.45
CA VAL A 163 -4.85 -9.28 -10.58
C VAL A 163 -5.96 -8.43 -11.17
N SER A 164 -7.20 -8.93 -11.05
CA SER A 164 -8.41 -8.26 -11.53
C SER A 164 -9.14 -7.49 -10.43
N GLU A 165 -8.76 -7.68 -9.17
CA GLU A 165 -9.33 -6.98 -8.03
C GLU A 165 -8.36 -5.88 -7.53
N PRO A 166 -8.86 -4.67 -7.24
CA PRO A 166 -8.01 -3.57 -6.77
C PRO A 166 -7.44 -3.81 -5.37
N TYR A 167 -8.12 -4.59 -4.54
CA TYR A 167 -7.73 -4.96 -3.19
C TYR A 167 -8.28 -6.37 -2.89
N LYS A 168 -7.84 -6.96 -1.77
CA LYS A 168 -8.09 -8.36 -1.37
C LYS A 168 -7.37 -9.37 -2.29
N GLY A 169 -7.52 -10.64 -1.93
CA GLY A 169 -6.95 -11.77 -2.65
C GLY A 169 -5.46 -11.58 -2.96
N GLU A 170 -5.13 -11.82 -4.22
CA GLU A 170 -3.76 -11.81 -4.75
C GLU A 170 -3.10 -10.43 -4.81
N SER A 171 -3.83 -9.33 -4.58
CA SER A 171 -3.25 -7.98 -4.59
C SER A 171 -2.42 -7.67 -3.33
N HIS A 172 -2.73 -8.34 -2.22
CA HIS A 172 -2.23 -8.06 -0.86
C HIS A 172 -2.54 -6.64 -0.37
N ARG A 173 -3.54 -5.96 -0.94
CA ARG A 173 -4.02 -4.66 -0.46
C ARG A 173 -5.27 -4.85 0.39
N ARG A 174 -5.32 -4.24 1.57
CA ARG A 174 -6.49 -4.32 2.46
C ARG A 174 -7.62 -3.44 1.93
N SER A 175 -8.85 -3.83 2.21
CA SER A 175 -10.06 -3.09 1.85
C SER A 175 -10.65 -2.25 2.98
N ILE A 176 -10.09 -2.33 4.19
CA ILE A 176 -10.64 -1.79 5.45
C ILE A 176 -11.24 -0.39 5.27
N LEU A 177 -10.46 0.54 4.69
CA LEU A 177 -10.88 1.93 4.51
C LEU A 177 -11.98 2.09 3.44
N PHE A 178 -11.94 1.30 2.37
CA PHE A 178 -12.94 1.32 1.30
C PHE A 178 -14.26 0.70 1.74
N ASP A 179 -14.21 -0.32 2.59
CA ASP A 179 -15.39 -0.97 3.18
C ASP A 179 -16.14 -0.01 4.13
N CYS A 180 -15.49 1.08 4.59
CA CYS A 180 -16.08 2.14 5.41
C CYS A 180 -16.55 3.37 4.60
N ASN A 181 -16.33 3.42 3.28
CA ASN A 181 -16.56 4.62 2.45
C ASN A 181 -18.04 5.03 2.28
N HIS A 182 -18.98 4.22 2.78
CA HIS A 182 -20.40 4.56 2.83
C HIS A 182 -20.74 5.49 4.02
N ALA A 183 -19.85 5.57 5.01
CA ALA A 183 -20.06 6.30 6.26
C ALA A 183 -19.07 7.49 6.38
N VAL A 184 -17.79 7.25 6.08
CA VAL A 184 -16.72 8.25 6.13
C VAL A 184 -16.05 8.39 4.76
N SER A 185 -15.63 9.60 4.40
CA SER A 185 -14.85 9.83 3.18
C SER A 185 -13.37 9.48 3.37
N LEU A 186 -12.68 9.19 2.27
CA LEU A 186 -11.21 9.04 2.27
C LEU A 186 -10.50 10.35 2.69
N ASP A 187 -11.09 11.52 2.46
CA ASP A 187 -10.51 12.79 2.89
C ASP A 187 -10.56 12.95 4.42
N GLU A 188 -11.67 12.56 5.06
CA GLU A 188 -11.76 12.50 6.53
C GLU A 188 -10.72 11.53 7.10
N LEU A 189 -10.58 10.35 6.50
CA LEU A 189 -9.57 9.36 6.90
C LEU A 189 -8.14 9.90 6.69
N ALA A 190 -7.87 10.61 5.60
CA ALA A 190 -6.57 11.29 5.44
C ALA A 190 -6.36 12.39 6.49
N GLY A 191 -7.43 13.04 6.93
CA GLY A 191 -7.44 13.99 8.04
C GLY A 191 -6.94 13.38 9.35
N VAL A 192 -7.22 12.11 9.63
CA VAL A 192 -6.68 11.39 10.80
C VAL A 192 -5.16 11.37 10.78
N PHE A 193 -4.54 11.07 9.63
CA PHE A 193 -3.08 11.13 9.49
C PHE A 193 -2.55 12.57 9.70
N GLY A 194 -3.27 13.56 9.17
CA GLY A 194 -2.98 14.97 9.39
C GLY A 194 -2.89 15.35 10.87
N VAL A 195 -3.88 14.93 11.67
CA VAL A 195 -3.93 15.15 13.11
C VAL A 195 -2.86 14.32 13.83
N PHE A 196 -2.75 13.03 13.52
CA PHE A 196 -1.77 12.11 14.11
C PHE A 196 -0.34 12.64 14.03
N ARG A 197 0.06 13.23 12.89
CA ARG A 197 1.41 13.77 12.69
C ARG A 197 1.73 14.99 13.57
N THR A 198 0.72 15.65 14.12
CA THR A 198 0.88 16.84 14.97
C THR A 198 0.95 16.52 16.46
N MET A 199 0.72 15.26 16.85
CA MET A 199 0.78 14.76 18.22
C MET A 199 2.15 14.15 18.55
#